data_AF-A0A4Q7MX68-F1
#
_entry.id   AF-A0A4Q7MX68-F1
#
_cell.length_a   1.000
_cell.length_b   1.000
_cell.length_c   1.000
_cell.angle_alpha   90.00
_cell.angle_beta   90.00
_cell.angle_gamma   90.00
#
_symmetry.space_group_name_H-M   'P 1'
#
loop_
_entity.id
_entity.type
_entity.pdbx_description
1 polymer ?
#
loop_
_entity_poly.entity_id
_entity_poly.type
_entity_poly.pdbx_seq_one_letter_code
_entity_poly.pdbx_strand_id
1 'polypeptide(L)'
;MTVNLEYVEETTQKRLALSAGELVPLGFDDLVALHGKLREPIVFPLRIRAAQVVSTEFEHLRIAEKLNVKAELQSHLGSTVLGLVKGGWLPSGLILDEDTLLLPDRCTVAALRSRFVGGEPKDGVPPDFLDFARGKALKVNPMLYAMEGTSGSRNPDAEELSALYDRAALKIGEALPKAVMFPDKEDALQGVLGLLRDQAKGFAARQRFLTKAAPLLATSVGRKRLPDLWQQLLELAERHGVARASMLVCALFSASAAHPAMNPAIRVLKPRRQYTEKNAFNALADLRSLDLLIAAGTDFPDKRVALLTEDRALALFWVGMQTHSHRRNGTSLHCAMNPHTALFVRLDKQEMEAVLKMLSESN
;
A
#
# COMPACT_ATOMS: atom_id res chain seq x y z
N MET A 1 11.53 -5.33 9.93
CA MET A 1 11.08 -5.60 11.31
C MET A 1 11.93 -6.73 11.86
N THR A 2 12.45 -6.61 13.08
CA THR A 2 13.15 -7.70 13.77
C THR A 2 12.20 -8.30 14.80
N VAL A 3 11.86 -9.57 14.63
CA VAL A 3 11.00 -10.31 15.56
C VAL A 3 11.88 -11.29 16.33
N ASN A 4 11.77 -11.27 17.65
CA ASN A 4 12.32 -12.34 18.49
C ASN A 4 11.25 -13.42 18.59
N LEU A 5 11.64 -14.66 18.33
CA LEU A 5 10.74 -15.81 18.37
C LEU A 5 11.28 -16.82 19.37
N GLU A 6 10.38 -17.43 20.11
CA GLU A 6 10.66 -18.66 20.86
C GLU A 6 9.80 -19.76 20.24
N TYR A 7 10.45 -20.84 19.83
CA TYR A 7 9.80 -22.08 19.44
C TYR A 7 9.94 -23.08 20.59
N VAL A 8 8.83 -23.73 20.93
CA VAL A 8 8.77 -24.81 21.93
C VAL A 8 8.15 -26.02 21.24
N GLU A 9 8.88 -27.12 21.17
CA GLU A 9 8.37 -28.37 20.61
C GLU A 9 7.38 -29.02 21.60
N GLU A 10 6.14 -29.24 21.18
CA GLU A 10 5.07 -29.73 22.06
C GLU A 10 5.42 -31.04 22.77
N THR A 11 6.03 -31.98 22.05
CA THR A 11 6.30 -33.33 22.57
C THR A 11 7.45 -33.37 23.56
N THR A 12 8.56 -32.70 23.27
CA THR A 12 9.79 -32.78 24.08
C THR A 12 9.99 -31.58 24.99
N GLN A 13 9.21 -30.52 24.80
CA GLN A 13 9.37 -29.21 25.42
C GLN A 13 10.72 -28.53 25.11
N LYS A 14 11.46 -29.04 24.12
CA LYS A 14 12.72 -28.44 23.67
C LYS A 14 12.48 -27.04 23.11
N ARG A 15 13.40 -26.14 23.41
CA ARG A 15 13.29 -24.72 23.08
C ARG A 15 14.33 -24.28 22.07
N LEU A 16 13.92 -23.33 21.24
CA LEU A 16 14.74 -22.63 20.28
C LEU A 16 14.39 -21.14 20.34
N ALA A 17 15.35 -20.30 20.71
CA ALA A 17 15.20 -18.86 20.64
C ALA A 17 15.88 -18.32 19.38
N LEU A 18 15.15 -17.47 18.65
CA LEU A 18 15.60 -16.81 17.43
C LEU A 18 15.52 -15.30 17.62
N SER A 19 16.53 -14.59 17.12
CA SER A 19 16.55 -13.13 17.06
C SER A 19 16.74 -12.64 15.63
N ALA A 20 16.46 -11.35 15.42
CA ALA A 20 16.99 -10.57 14.30
C ALA A 20 16.72 -11.14 12.88
N GLY A 21 15.57 -11.76 12.64
CA GLY A 21 15.14 -12.14 11.30
C GLY A 21 14.37 -11.04 10.57
N GLU A 22 14.41 -11.06 9.24
CA GLU A 22 13.61 -10.17 8.39
C GLU A 22 12.23 -10.76 8.15
N LEU A 23 11.20 -10.09 8.64
CA LEU A 23 9.81 -10.44 8.31
C LEU A 23 9.54 -10.26 6.82
N VAL A 24 9.13 -11.33 6.14
CA VAL A 24 8.76 -11.31 4.72
C VAL A 24 7.31 -10.83 4.60
N PRO A 25 7.05 -9.77 3.82
CA PRO A 25 5.68 -9.30 3.58
C PRO A 25 4.79 -10.37 2.95
N LEU A 26 3.50 -10.30 3.28
CA LEU A 26 2.45 -11.13 2.71
C LEU A 26 2.09 -10.67 1.30
N GLY A 27 1.66 -11.62 0.47
CA GLY A 27 1.32 -11.41 -0.93
C GLY A 27 -0.19 -11.22 -1.18
N PHE A 28 -0.54 -11.25 -2.47
CA PHE A 28 -1.92 -11.12 -2.95
C PHE A 28 -2.84 -12.22 -2.42
N ASP A 29 -2.46 -13.48 -2.58
CA ASP A 29 -3.29 -14.61 -2.16
C ASP A 29 -3.50 -14.63 -0.64
N ASP A 30 -2.48 -14.24 0.12
CA ASP A 30 -2.56 -14.11 1.59
C ASP A 30 -3.65 -13.06 1.97
N LEU A 31 -3.77 -11.93 1.24
CA LEU A 31 -4.81 -10.92 1.49
C LEU A 31 -6.20 -11.33 0.98
N VAL A 32 -6.25 -12.12 -0.09
CA VAL A 32 -7.51 -12.68 -0.60
C VAL A 32 -8.10 -13.67 0.41
N ALA A 33 -7.27 -14.52 1.02
CA ALA A 33 -7.70 -15.48 2.03
C ALA A 33 -8.40 -14.84 3.25
N LEU A 34 -8.09 -13.57 3.54
CA LEU A 34 -8.69 -12.78 4.63
C LEU A 34 -9.94 -11.99 4.21
N HIS A 35 -10.54 -12.26 3.04
CA HIS A 35 -11.74 -11.57 2.59
C HIS A 35 -12.88 -11.68 3.62
N GLY A 36 -13.42 -10.54 4.04
CA GLY A 36 -14.49 -10.48 5.05
C GLY A 36 -14.05 -10.70 6.49
N LYS A 37 -12.80 -11.13 6.73
CA LYS A 37 -12.31 -11.59 8.04
C LYS A 37 -11.36 -10.62 8.75
N LEU A 38 -11.05 -9.47 8.15
CA LEU A 38 -10.12 -8.49 8.75
C LEU A 38 -10.58 -7.90 10.09
N ARG A 39 -11.83 -8.12 10.50
CA ARG A 39 -12.37 -7.69 11.80
C ARG A 39 -12.48 -8.83 12.82
N GLU A 40 -12.19 -10.05 12.41
CA GLU A 40 -12.25 -11.26 13.22
C GLU A 40 -10.85 -11.68 13.64
N PRO A 41 -10.70 -12.59 14.62
CA PRO A 41 -9.44 -13.29 14.87
C PRO A 41 -8.81 -13.79 13.57
N ILE A 42 -7.61 -13.30 13.25
CA ILE A 42 -6.95 -13.63 11.99
C ILE A 42 -5.91 -14.74 12.16
N VAL A 43 -5.82 -15.56 11.11
CA VAL A 43 -4.79 -16.58 10.93
C VAL A 43 -4.08 -16.27 9.62
N PHE A 44 -2.75 -16.13 9.65
CA PHE A 44 -1.96 -15.84 8.45
C PHE A 44 -0.56 -16.46 8.52
N PRO A 45 0.10 -16.71 7.37
CA PRO A 45 1.44 -17.28 7.37
C PRO A 45 2.47 -16.28 7.89
N LEU A 46 3.27 -16.69 8.87
CA LEU A 46 4.45 -15.96 9.32
C LEU A 46 5.68 -16.49 8.58
N ARG A 47 6.36 -15.62 7.84
CA ARG A 47 7.56 -15.96 7.06
C ARG A 47 8.70 -15.05 7.50
N ILE A 48 9.77 -15.60 8.04
CA ILE A 48 10.93 -14.83 8.51
C ILE A 48 12.18 -15.37 7.84
N ARG A 49 12.98 -14.49 7.25
CA ARG A 49 14.25 -14.83 6.59
C ARG A 49 15.42 -14.53 7.51
N ALA A 50 16.42 -15.41 7.44
CA ALA A 50 17.72 -15.22 8.08
C ALA A 50 17.63 -14.89 9.59
N ALA A 51 16.67 -15.50 10.30
CA ALA A 51 16.58 -15.40 11.76
C ALA A 51 17.79 -16.11 12.40
N GLN A 52 18.44 -15.45 13.33
CA GLN A 52 19.64 -15.96 13.98
C GLN A 52 19.29 -16.76 15.23
N VAL A 53 19.83 -17.97 15.33
CA VAL A 53 19.71 -18.80 16.54
C VAL A 53 20.46 -18.15 17.70
N VAL A 54 19.72 -17.83 18.78
CA VAL A 54 20.25 -17.26 20.02
C VAL A 54 20.55 -18.36 21.03
N SER A 55 19.62 -19.31 21.17
CA SER A 55 19.77 -20.49 22.01
C SER A 55 18.99 -21.65 21.42
N THR A 56 19.43 -22.88 21.68
CA THR A 56 18.77 -24.08 21.16
C THR A 56 19.06 -25.29 22.04
N GLU A 57 18.05 -26.13 22.25
CA GLU A 57 18.15 -27.45 22.90
C GLU A 57 18.15 -28.59 21.87
N PHE A 58 18.18 -28.24 20.58
CA PHE A 58 18.23 -29.17 19.47
C PHE A 58 19.69 -29.41 19.03
N GLU A 59 20.17 -30.64 19.18
CA GLU A 59 21.56 -31.03 18.92
C GLU A 59 22.05 -30.75 17.50
N HIS A 60 21.14 -30.68 16.52
CA HIS A 60 21.45 -30.43 15.12
C HIS A 60 21.54 -28.94 14.75
N LEU A 61 21.16 -28.04 15.65
CA LEU A 61 21.20 -26.59 15.43
C LEU A 61 22.37 -25.95 16.16
N ARG A 62 22.96 -24.91 15.57
CA ARG A 62 24.06 -24.17 16.21
C ARG A 62 23.67 -22.74 16.54
N ILE A 63 24.17 -22.23 17.66
CA ILE A 63 24.07 -20.80 17.99
C ILE A 63 24.71 -19.99 16.86
N ALA A 64 24.12 -18.83 16.55
CA ALA A 64 24.46 -17.95 15.43
C ALA A 64 24.18 -18.49 14.02
N GLU A 65 23.64 -19.71 13.88
CA GLU A 65 23.12 -20.20 12.61
C GLU A 65 21.93 -19.34 12.13
N LYS A 66 21.80 -19.18 10.81
CA LYS A 66 20.69 -18.44 10.19
C LYS A 66 19.66 -19.40 9.64
N LEU A 67 18.41 -19.26 10.09
CA LEU A 67 17.28 -20.09 9.68
C LEU A 67 16.24 -19.26 8.94
N ASN A 68 15.54 -19.91 8.02
CA ASN A 68 14.31 -19.38 7.45
C ASN A 68 13.13 -20.04 8.16
N VAL A 69 12.28 -19.23 8.78
CA VAL A 69 11.12 -19.70 9.54
C VAL A 69 9.87 -19.57 8.69
N LYS A 70 9.08 -20.63 8.66
CA LYS A 70 7.70 -20.61 8.18
C LYS A 70 6.82 -21.16 9.30
N ALA A 71 5.86 -20.36 9.72
CA ALA A 71 4.88 -20.72 10.74
C ALA A 71 3.52 -20.15 10.35
N GLU A 72 2.50 -20.51 11.12
CA GLU A 72 1.19 -19.87 11.07
C GLU A 72 1.03 -19.02 12.34
N LEU A 73 0.71 -17.73 12.18
CA LEU A 73 0.38 -16.87 13.30
C LEU A 73 -1.13 -16.90 13.50
N GLN A 74 -1.55 -17.39 14.66
CA GLN A 74 -2.94 -17.36 15.11
C GLN A 74 -3.11 -16.20 16.11
N SER A 75 -3.97 -15.24 15.77
CA SER A 75 -4.22 -14.07 16.60
C SER A 75 -5.69 -13.96 16.96
N HIS A 76 -5.98 -13.58 18.20
CA HIS A 76 -7.33 -13.20 18.63
C HIS A 76 -7.72 -11.78 18.18
N LEU A 77 -6.81 -11.06 17.52
CA LEU A 77 -7.01 -9.68 17.08
C LEU A 77 -7.47 -9.63 15.62
N GLY A 78 -8.31 -8.64 15.29
CA GLY A 78 -8.55 -8.21 13.90
C GLY A 78 -7.37 -7.40 13.33
N SER A 79 -7.36 -7.15 12.03
CA SER A 79 -6.39 -6.25 11.37
C SER A 79 -7.10 -5.37 10.33
N THR A 80 -7.87 -4.42 10.82
CA THR A 80 -8.65 -3.48 9.99
C THR A 80 -7.77 -2.54 9.17
N VAL A 81 -6.68 -2.04 9.76
CA VAL A 81 -5.65 -1.26 9.06
C VAL A 81 -4.55 -2.20 8.54
N LEU A 82 -4.23 -2.06 7.26
CA LEU A 82 -3.19 -2.79 6.57
C LEU A 82 -1.95 -1.92 6.39
N GLY A 83 -0.78 -2.52 6.57
CA GLY A 83 0.50 -1.92 6.31
C GLY A 83 1.05 -2.30 4.94
N LEU A 84 1.03 -1.39 3.98
CA LEU A 84 1.65 -1.61 2.66
C LEU A 84 3.13 -1.27 2.77
N VAL A 85 3.97 -2.22 2.39
CA VAL A 85 5.43 -2.11 2.45
C VAL A 85 6.04 -2.60 1.14
N LYS A 86 7.33 -2.32 0.92
CA LYS A 86 8.04 -2.85 -0.26
C LYS A 86 7.89 -4.38 -0.33
N GLY A 87 7.38 -4.88 -1.45
CA GLY A 87 7.24 -6.31 -1.72
C GLY A 87 5.96 -6.97 -1.18
N GLY A 88 5.06 -6.23 -0.51
CA GLY A 88 3.78 -6.82 -0.08
C GLY A 88 3.03 -5.99 0.96
N TRP A 89 2.35 -6.68 1.86
CA TRP A 89 1.61 -6.08 2.97
C TRP A 89 1.86 -6.83 4.28
N LEU A 90 1.55 -6.20 5.40
CA LEU A 90 1.60 -6.80 6.74
C LEU A 90 0.43 -6.28 7.58
N PRO A 91 -0.09 -7.06 8.54
CA PRO A 91 -0.96 -6.53 9.59
C PRO A 91 -0.31 -5.35 10.31
N SER A 92 -1.11 -4.33 10.65
CA SER A 92 -0.60 -3.07 11.22
C SER A 92 0.32 -3.29 12.43
N GLY A 93 -0.04 -4.15 13.37
CA GLY A 93 0.79 -4.37 14.57
C GLY A 93 2.18 -4.98 14.30
N LEU A 94 2.40 -5.57 13.12
CA LEU A 94 3.73 -6.03 12.69
C LEU A 94 4.57 -4.92 12.01
N ILE A 95 4.03 -3.72 11.84
CA ILE A 95 4.75 -2.57 11.27
C ILE A 95 4.78 -1.35 12.20
N LEU A 96 3.95 -1.35 13.26
CA LEU A 96 3.90 -0.30 14.27
C LEU A 96 5.13 -0.38 15.19
N ASP A 97 6.26 0.07 14.66
CA ASP A 97 7.60 0.06 15.24
C ASP A 97 8.20 1.47 15.17
N GLU A 98 8.96 1.89 16.19
CA GLU A 98 9.49 3.27 16.31
C GLU A 98 10.54 3.61 15.23
N ASP A 99 11.10 2.60 14.58
CA ASP A 99 12.02 2.75 13.45
C ASP A 99 11.34 2.77 12.08
N THR A 100 10.01 2.65 12.03
CA THR A 100 9.24 2.70 10.79
C THR A 100 8.59 4.07 10.61
N LEU A 101 8.82 4.68 9.45
CA LEU A 101 8.09 5.86 9.01
C LEU A 101 6.70 5.45 8.51
N LEU A 102 5.66 5.86 9.22
CA LEU A 102 4.27 5.56 8.91
C LEU A 102 3.65 6.68 8.07
N LEU A 103 3.07 6.33 6.93
CA LEU A 103 2.36 7.23 6.02
C LEU A 103 0.86 6.92 6.06
N PRO A 104 0.07 7.47 7.01
CA PRO A 104 -1.36 7.24 7.08
C PRO A 104 -2.12 8.03 6.03
N ASP A 105 -3.02 7.36 5.31
CA ASP A 105 -4.04 7.99 4.49
C ASP A 105 -5.22 8.54 5.34
N ARG A 106 -6.24 9.11 4.67
CA ARG A 106 -7.41 9.64 5.38
C ARG A 106 -8.20 8.61 6.13
N CYS A 107 -8.37 7.41 5.58
CA CYS A 107 -9.14 6.37 6.24
C CYS A 107 -8.42 5.88 7.50
N THR A 108 -7.09 5.75 7.46
CA THR A 108 -6.28 5.42 8.64
C THR A 108 -6.38 6.47 9.74
N VAL A 109 -6.31 7.76 9.41
CA VAL A 109 -6.49 8.81 10.43
C VAL A 109 -7.90 8.74 11.04
N ALA A 110 -8.92 8.41 10.24
CA ALA A 110 -10.26 8.18 10.77
C ALA A 110 -10.33 6.93 11.67
N ALA A 111 -9.67 5.83 11.29
CA ALA A 111 -9.56 4.59 12.05
C ALA A 111 -8.90 4.81 13.41
N LEU A 112 -7.79 5.56 13.44
CA LEU A 112 -7.10 5.90 14.68
C LEU A 112 -8.03 6.67 15.64
N ARG A 113 -8.77 7.65 15.12
CA ARG A 113 -9.72 8.43 15.94
C ARG A 113 -10.94 7.65 16.38
N SER A 114 -11.44 6.72 15.57
CA SER A 114 -12.57 5.90 15.95
C SER A 114 -12.17 4.90 17.03
N ARG A 115 -10.93 4.41 16.97
CA ARG A 115 -10.38 3.40 17.87
C ARG A 115 -9.86 3.94 19.20
N PHE A 116 -9.09 5.03 19.20
CA PHE A 116 -8.38 5.50 20.39
C PHE A 116 -8.89 6.83 20.93
N VAL A 117 -8.66 7.05 22.23
CA VAL A 117 -8.73 8.34 22.92
C VAL A 117 -7.61 8.40 23.96
N GLY A 118 -6.74 9.41 23.89
CA GLY A 118 -5.65 9.56 24.86
C GLY A 118 -4.63 8.41 24.85
N GLY A 119 -4.52 7.66 23.75
CA GLY A 119 -3.62 6.52 23.63
C GLY A 119 -4.24 5.19 24.04
N GLU A 120 -5.49 5.16 24.51
CA GLU A 120 -6.18 3.96 24.93
C GLU A 120 -7.36 3.61 23.99
N PRO A 121 -7.64 2.33 23.74
CA PRO A 121 -8.81 1.92 22.96
C PRO A 121 -10.10 2.40 23.64
N LYS A 122 -11.07 2.84 22.86
CA LYS A 122 -12.39 3.20 23.37
C LYS A 122 -13.18 1.96 23.80
N ASP A 123 -14.09 2.17 24.75
CA ASP A 123 -14.97 1.11 25.26
C ASP A 123 -15.80 0.45 24.14
N GLY A 124 -15.90 -0.88 24.20
CA GLY A 124 -16.68 -1.67 23.25
C GLY A 124 -16.06 -1.85 21.86
N VAL A 125 -14.86 -1.33 21.61
CA VAL A 125 -14.13 -1.57 20.36
C VAL A 125 -13.45 -2.94 20.40
N PRO A 126 -13.67 -3.85 19.41
CA PRO A 126 -12.99 -5.14 19.37
C PRO A 126 -11.47 -5.02 19.30
N PRO A 127 -10.71 -5.96 19.90
CA PRO A 127 -9.24 -6.00 19.81
C PRO A 127 -8.74 -6.07 18.36
N ASP A 128 -7.71 -5.30 18.05
CA ASP A 128 -7.15 -5.19 16.69
C ASP A 128 -5.63 -5.01 16.76
N PHE A 129 -4.93 -5.43 15.72
CA PHE A 129 -3.50 -5.24 15.52
C PHE A 129 -3.07 -3.77 15.63
N LEU A 130 -3.97 -2.81 15.36
CA LEU A 130 -3.70 -1.39 15.56
C LEU A 130 -3.45 -1.04 17.04
N ASP A 131 -3.92 -1.86 18.00
CA ASP A 131 -3.65 -1.70 19.44
C ASP A 131 -2.16 -1.77 19.79
N PHE A 132 -1.33 -2.34 18.91
CA PHE A 132 0.12 -2.33 19.08
C PHE A 132 0.73 -0.93 18.97
N ALA A 133 -0.03 0.10 18.55
CA ALA A 133 0.41 1.48 18.56
C ALA A 133 0.50 2.07 19.97
N ARG A 134 -0.19 1.47 20.94
CA ARG A 134 -0.28 1.97 22.32
C ARG A 134 1.11 2.14 22.94
N GLY A 135 1.32 3.30 23.55
CA GLY A 135 2.51 3.57 24.34
C GLY A 135 3.81 3.80 23.56
N LYS A 136 3.79 3.77 22.21
CA LYS A 136 4.97 3.89 21.34
C LYS A 136 5.18 5.30 20.78
N ALA A 137 6.43 5.70 20.60
CA ALA A 137 6.85 6.91 19.93
C ALA A 137 6.91 6.72 18.40
N LEU A 138 5.78 6.37 17.79
CA LEU A 138 5.69 6.07 16.36
C LEU A 138 6.01 7.31 15.51
N LYS A 139 6.88 7.17 14.51
CA LYS A 139 7.19 8.22 13.53
C LYS A 139 6.09 8.26 12.48
N VAL A 140 5.33 9.35 12.41
CA VAL A 140 4.17 9.48 11.53
C VAL A 140 4.31 10.71 10.63
N ASN A 141 4.08 10.53 9.34
CA ASN A 141 4.01 11.62 8.38
C ASN A 141 2.58 11.76 7.83
N PRO A 142 1.78 12.74 8.30
CA PRO A 142 0.38 12.88 7.87
C PRO A 142 0.21 13.50 6.48
N MET A 143 1.26 13.61 5.66
CA MET A 143 1.15 14.34 4.39
C MET A 143 0.23 13.69 3.35
N LEU A 144 0.04 12.36 3.37
CA LEU A 144 -0.95 11.73 2.48
C LEU A 144 -2.37 12.25 2.77
N TYR A 145 -2.72 12.42 4.05
CA TYR A 145 -3.98 13.05 4.47
C TYR A 145 -4.13 14.47 3.91
N ALA A 146 -3.05 15.26 3.99
CA ALA A 146 -3.05 16.65 3.62
C ALA A 146 -3.10 16.84 2.09
N MET A 147 -2.32 16.06 1.33
CA MET A 147 -2.22 16.12 -0.13
C MET A 147 -3.52 15.80 -0.87
N GLU A 148 -4.46 15.08 -0.23
CA GLU A 148 -5.78 14.81 -0.82
C GLU A 148 -6.63 16.11 -0.91
N GLY A 149 -6.34 17.15 -0.11
CA GLY A 149 -7.05 18.43 -0.21
C GLY A 149 -8.55 18.34 0.08
N THR A 150 -9.23 19.48 0.13
CA THR A 150 -10.68 19.56 0.41
C THR A 150 -11.54 19.62 -0.84
N SER A 151 -11.00 20.19 -1.92
CA SER A 151 -11.71 20.35 -3.20
C SER A 151 -12.03 19.01 -3.88
N GLY A 152 -11.12 18.04 -3.74
CA GLY A 152 -11.13 16.80 -4.48
C GLY A 152 -10.99 16.98 -5.99
N SER A 153 -10.54 18.12 -6.50
CA SER A 153 -10.35 18.35 -7.95
C SER A 153 -9.03 19.06 -8.30
N ARG A 154 -8.37 19.65 -7.32
CA ARG A 154 -7.04 20.27 -7.44
C ARG A 154 -6.15 19.87 -6.27
N ASN A 155 -4.84 19.95 -6.48
CA ASN A 155 -3.88 19.87 -5.38
C ASN A 155 -4.13 21.02 -4.38
N PRO A 156 -3.93 20.80 -3.08
CA PRO A 156 -3.98 21.87 -2.08
C PRO A 156 -2.88 22.90 -2.35
N ASP A 157 -3.16 24.16 -2.05
CA ASP A 157 -2.14 25.20 -1.97
C ASP A 157 -1.38 25.12 -0.63
N ALA A 158 -0.41 26.01 -0.40
CA ALA A 158 0.42 25.97 0.79
C ALA A 158 -0.37 26.19 2.09
N GLU A 159 -1.35 27.08 2.07
CA GLU A 159 -2.17 27.39 3.24
C GLU A 159 -3.09 26.21 3.57
N GLU A 160 -3.77 25.66 2.56
CA GLU A 160 -4.63 24.49 2.69
C GLU A 160 -3.83 23.26 3.15
N LEU A 161 -2.65 23.03 2.57
CA LEU A 161 -1.80 21.91 2.95
C LEU A 161 -1.33 22.02 4.42
N SER A 162 -0.90 23.21 4.85
CA SER A 162 -0.49 23.48 6.23
C SER A 162 -1.65 23.25 7.20
N ALA A 163 -2.84 23.77 6.90
CA ALA A 163 -4.02 23.60 7.74
C ALA A 163 -4.48 22.14 7.83
N LEU A 164 -4.40 21.38 6.72
CA LEU A 164 -4.74 19.96 6.72
C LEU A 164 -3.70 19.10 7.44
N TYR A 165 -2.42 19.47 7.36
CA TYR A 165 -1.37 18.84 8.17
C TYR A 165 -1.66 19.00 9.65
N ASP A 166 -1.91 20.23 10.12
CA ASP A 166 -2.20 20.51 11.53
C ASP A 166 -3.43 19.74 12.02
N ARG A 167 -4.47 19.70 11.18
CA ARG A 167 -5.68 18.94 11.48
C ARG A 167 -5.38 17.44 11.62
N ALA A 168 -4.55 16.88 10.76
CA ALA A 168 -4.18 15.47 10.83
C ALA A 168 -3.29 15.18 12.04
N ALA A 169 -2.28 16.01 12.28
CA ALA A 169 -1.37 15.91 13.42
C ALA A 169 -2.15 15.99 14.74
N LEU A 170 -3.08 16.92 14.87
CA LEU A 170 -3.96 17.03 16.05
C LEU A 170 -4.76 15.73 16.26
N LYS A 171 -5.42 15.24 15.21
CA LYS A 171 -6.21 14.01 15.28
C LYS A 171 -5.38 12.78 15.67
N ILE A 172 -4.16 12.69 15.15
CA ILE A 172 -3.24 11.60 15.47
C ILE A 172 -2.73 11.76 16.91
N GLY A 173 -2.38 12.97 17.36
CA GLY A 173 -1.95 13.24 18.73
C GLY A 173 -3.03 12.99 19.78
N GLU A 174 -4.29 13.32 19.48
CA GLU A 174 -5.45 12.99 20.33
C GLU A 174 -5.63 11.46 20.48
N ALA A 175 -5.43 10.71 19.39
CA ALA A 175 -5.57 9.27 19.37
C ALA A 175 -4.35 8.56 19.99
N LEU A 176 -3.13 9.03 19.69
CA LEU A 176 -1.84 8.45 20.06
C LEU A 176 -0.90 9.55 20.58
N PRO A 177 -0.98 9.93 21.87
CA PRO A 177 -0.25 11.08 22.43
C PRO A 177 1.28 10.99 22.37
N LYS A 178 1.83 9.78 22.23
CA LYS A 178 3.27 9.57 22.10
C LYS A 178 3.77 9.58 20.65
N ALA A 179 2.88 9.57 19.67
CA ALA A 179 3.28 9.60 18.26
C ALA A 179 4.07 10.88 17.95
N VAL A 180 5.12 10.73 17.15
CA VAL A 180 6.02 11.81 16.75
C VAL A 180 5.75 12.13 15.30
N MET A 181 5.33 13.36 15.01
CA MET A 181 5.22 13.81 13.62
C MET A 181 6.63 13.95 13.04
N PHE A 182 6.93 13.18 11.99
CA PHE A 182 8.27 13.11 11.40
C PHE A 182 8.22 13.10 9.86
N PRO A 183 9.03 13.91 9.16
CA PRO A 183 9.87 14.98 9.71
C PRO A 183 9.01 16.09 10.34
N ASP A 184 9.64 17.13 10.88
CA ASP A 184 8.88 18.27 11.38
C ASP A 184 8.01 18.90 10.27
N LYS A 185 7.08 19.76 10.70
CA LYS A 185 6.09 20.34 9.81
C LYS A 185 6.72 21.14 8.67
N GLU A 186 7.76 21.91 8.93
CA GLU A 186 8.35 22.82 7.94
C GLU A 186 9.04 22.02 6.84
N ASP A 187 9.86 21.04 7.22
CA ASP A 187 10.53 20.13 6.30
C ASP A 187 9.52 19.32 5.48
N ALA A 188 8.49 18.79 6.15
CA ALA A 188 7.45 18.02 5.50
C ALA A 188 6.70 18.88 4.45
N LEU A 189 6.33 20.12 4.81
CA LEU A 189 5.60 21.03 3.92
C LEU A 189 6.46 21.44 2.74
N GLN A 190 7.72 21.78 2.97
CA GLN A 190 8.66 22.14 1.91
C GLN A 190 8.83 21.00 0.91
N GLY A 191 9.06 19.78 1.39
CA GLY A 191 9.21 18.59 0.56
C GLY A 191 7.97 18.30 -0.29
N VAL A 192 6.78 18.34 0.33
CA VAL A 192 5.52 18.05 -0.37
C VAL A 192 5.13 19.15 -1.34
N LEU A 193 5.36 20.42 -1.02
CA LEU A 193 5.08 21.52 -1.95
C LEU A 193 5.99 21.46 -3.18
N GLY A 194 7.27 21.13 -3.00
CA GLY A 194 8.18 20.85 -4.12
C GLY A 194 7.64 19.72 -4.99
N LEU A 195 7.30 18.59 -4.38
CA LEU A 195 6.73 17.43 -5.07
C LEU A 195 5.44 17.78 -5.85
N LEU A 196 4.48 18.49 -5.22
CA LEU A 196 3.22 18.86 -5.84
C LEU A 196 3.43 19.79 -7.04
N ARG A 197 4.41 20.71 -6.97
CA ARG A 197 4.79 21.60 -8.07
C ARG A 197 5.39 20.82 -9.23
N ASP A 198 6.36 19.95 -8.94
CA ASP A 198 7.03 19.11 -9.94
C ASP A 198 6.03 18.18 -10.65
N GLN A 199 5.06 17.66 -9.90
CA GLN A 199 4.04 16.76 -10.42
C GLN A 199 2.85 17.48 -11.05
N ALA A 200 2.68 18.80 -10.89
CA ALA A 200 1.43 19.49 -11.25
C ALA A 200 1.00 19.25 -12.70
N LYS A 201 1.93 19.42 -13.66
CA LYS A 201 1.64 19.19 -15.09
C LYS A 201 1.30 17.74 -15.39
N GLY A 202 2.10 16.80 -14.87
CA GLY A 202 1.89 15.36 -15.07
C GLY A 202 0.61 14.84 -14.40
N PHE A 203 0.26 15.36 -13.22
CA PHE A 203 -0.96 15.02 -12.52
C PHE A 203 -2.19 15.52 -13.28
N ALA A 204 -2.18 16.77 -13.76
CA ALA A 204 -3.27 17.32 -14.58
C ALA A 204 -3.45 16.57 -15.91
N ALA A 205 -2.34 16.15 -16.54
CA ALA A 205 -2.37 15.27 -17.71
C ALA A 205 -3.04 13.92 -17.42
N ARG A 206 -2.63 13.25 -16.33
CA ARG A 206 -3.26 12.00 -15.87
C ARG A 206 -4.74 12.16 -15.54
N GLN A 207 -5.13 13.30 -14.96
CA GLN A 207 -6.53 13.61 -14.63
C GLN A 207 -7.38 13.72 -15.91
N ARG A 208 -6.92 14.51 -16.90
CA ARG A 208 -7.60 14.61 -18.21
C ARG A 208 -7.70 13.27 -18.92
N PHE A 209 -6.61 12.49 -18.93
CA PHE A 209 -6.58 11.15 -19.48
C PHE A 209 -7.63 10.24 -18.80
N LEU A 210 -7.60 10.15 -17.47
CA LEU A 210 -8.49 9.26 -16.72
C LEU A 210 -9.96 9.64 -16.87
N THR A 211 -10.29 10.95 -16.93
CA THR A 211 -11.64 11.42 -17.21
C THR A 211 -12.17 10.95 -18.57
N LYS A 212 -11.31 10.72 -19.57
CA LYS A 212 -11.70 10.17 -20.88
C LYS A 212 -11.64 8.65 -20.93
N ALA A 213 -10.68 8.04 -20.25
CA ALA A 213 -10.46 6.60 -20.26
C ALA A 213 -11.48 5.85 -19.41
N ALA A 214 -11.75 6.28 -18.17
CA ALA A 214 -12.61 5.55 -17.24
C ALA A 214 -14.04 5.30 -17.77
N PRO A 215 -14.70 6.23 -18.49
CA PRO A 215 -16.01 5.96 -19.11
C PRO A 215 -16.03 4.78 -20.09
N LEU A 216 -14.91 4.47 -20.76
CA LEU A 216 -14.80 3.32 -21.68
C LEU A 216 -14.95 1.97 -20.94
N LEU A 217 -14.69 1.96 -19.63
CA LEU A 217 -14.80 0.80 -18.76
C LEU A 217 -16.07 0.84 -17.88
N ALA A 218 -16.98 1.79 -18.11
CA ALA A 218 -18.20 1.92 -17.31
C ALA A 218 -19.12 0.70 -17.39
N THR A 219 -18.97 -0.10 -18.45
CA THR A 219 -19.66 -1.38 -18.64
C THR A 219 -18.64 -2.47 -18.95
N SER A 220 -18.94 -3.71 -18.56
CA SER A 220 -18.08 -4.85 -18.86
C SER A 220 -17.80 -4.97 -20.37
N VAL A 221 -16.52 -5.08 -20.72
CA VAL A 221 -16.06 -5.20 -22.11
C VAL A 221 -15.83 -6.67 -22.43
N GLY A 222 -16.49 -7.20 -23.46
CA GLY A 222 -16.32 -8.60 -23.89
C GLY A 222 -14.87 -8.91 -24.30
N ARG A 223 -14.41 -10.15 -24.06
CA ARG A 223 -12.98 -10.55 -24.20
C ARG A 223 -12.41 -10.23 -25.57
N LYS A 224 -13.18 -10.49 -26.64
CA LYS A 224 -12.81 -10.21 -28.04
C LYS A 224 -12.54 -8.72 -28.33
N ARG A 225 -13.08 -7.80 -27.53
CA ARG A 225 -12.90 -6.34 -27.70
C ARG A 225 -11.82 -5.74 -26.80
N LEU A 226 -11.18 -6.56 -25.95
CA LEU A 226 -10.13 -6.07 -25.05
C LEU A 226 -8.91 -5.54 -25.82
N PRO A 227 -8.41 -6.19 -26.89
CA PRO A 227 -7.28 -5.66 -27.66
C PRO A 227 -7.55 -4.25 -28.22
N ASP A 228 -8.71 -4.05 -28.85
CA ASP A 228 -9.12 -2.75 -29.41
C ASP A 228 -9.23 -1.68 -28.32
N LEU A 229 -9.82 -2.04 -27.16
CA LEU A 229 -9.91 -1.14 -26.02
C LEU A 229 -8.52 -0.75 -25.50
N TRP A 230 -7.61 -1.72 -25.37
CA TRP A 230 -6.26 -1.46 -24.88
C TRP A 230 -5.48 -0.55 -25.82
N GLN A 231 -5.57 -0.77 -27.13
CA GLN A 231 -5.00 0.14 -28.11
C GLN A 231 -5.59 1.55 -27.95
N GLN A 232 -6.92 1.67 -27.84
CA GLN A 232 -7.59 2.95 -27.62
C GLN A 232 -7.11 3.64 -26.32
N LEU A 233 -6.88 2.89 -25.24
CA LEU A 233 -6.36 3.40 -23.98
C LEU A 233 -4.91 3.87 -24.10
N LEU A 234 -4.06 3.14 -24.83
CA LEU A 234 -2.66 3.54 -25.08
C LEU A 234 -2.58 4.80 -25.94
N GLU A 235 -3.39 4.89 -27.00
CA GLU A 235 -3.49 6.08 -27.84
C GLU A 235 -4.03 7.30 -27.05
N LEU A 236 -4.95 7.08 -26.12
CA LEU A 236 -5.40 8.13 -25.20
C LEU A 236 -4.30 8.54 -24.22
N ALA A 237 -3.56 7.58 -23.67
CA ALA A 237 -2.45 7.85 -22.75
C ALA A 237 -1.38 8.70 -23.44
N GLU A 238 -0.98 8.31 -24.66
CA GLU A 238 0.01 9.01 -25.47
C GLU A 238 -0.43 10.44 -25.80
N ARG A 239 -1.67 10.63 -26.27
CA ARG A 239 -2.25 11.96 -26.54
C ARG A 239 -2.23 12.90 -25.33
N HIS A 240 -2.26 12.35 -24.12
CA HIS A 240 -2.22 13.11 -22.88
C HIS A 240 -0.84 13.12 -22.20
N GLY A 241 0.19 12.51 -22.79
CA GLY A 241 1.53 12.45 -22.21
C GLY A 241 1.64 11.57 -20.97
N VAL A 242 0.80 10.52 -20.87
CA VAL A 242 0.84 9.53 -19.80
C VAL A 242 1.65 8.32 -20.27
N ALA A 243 2.71 7.98 -19.52
CA ALA A 243 3.56 6.83 -19.85
C ALA A 243 2.77 5.51 -19.85
N ARG A 244 3.05 4.66 -20.86
CA ARG A 244 2.43 3.33 -21.02
C ARG A 244 2.71 2.43 -19.82
N ALA A 245 3.95 2.46 -19.32
CA ALA A 245 4.40 1.73 -18.13
C ALA A 245 3.97 2.38 -16.80
N SER A 246 2.97 3.28 -16.79
CA SER A 246 2.51 3.91 -15.55
C SER A 246 1.52 3.02 -14.80
N MET A 247 1.51 3.13 -13.47
CA MET A 247 0.57 2.41 -12.61
C MET A 247 -0.90 2.67 -12.98
N LEU A 248 -1.21 3.88 -13.46
CA LEU A 248 -2.53 4.27 -13.94
C LEU A 248 -2.97 3.47 -15.17
N VAL A 249 -2.09 3.30 -16.17
CA VAL A 249 -2.41 2.53 -17.38
C VAL A 249 -2.56 1.05 -17.02
N CYS A 250 -1.67 0.52 -16.18
CA CYS A 250 -1.81 -0.84 -15.64
C CYS A 250 -3.15 -1.05 -14.91
N ALA A 251 -3.58 -0.07 -14.10
CA ALA A 251 -4.87 -0.12 -13.40
C ALA A 251 -6.04 -0.18 -14.38
N LEU A 252 -6.01 0.61 -15.46
CA LEU A 252 -7.05 0.59 -16.50
C LEU A 252 -7.09 -0.75 -17.24
N PHE A 253 -5.91 -1.29 -17.61
CA PHE A 253 -5.80 -2.60 -18.24
C PHE A 253 -6.35 -3.69 -17.32
N SER A 254 -5.93 -3.73 -16.05
CA SER A 254 -6.45 -4.67 -15.05
C SER A 254 -7.96 -4.53 -14.88
N ALA A 255 -8.47 -3.30 -14.79
CA ALA A 255 -9.89 -3.04 -14.63
C ALA A 255 -10.73 -3.53 -15.82
N SER A 256 -10.19 -3.47 -17.05
CA SER A 256 -10.88 -4.01 -18.23
C SER A 256 -10.85 -5.54 -18.32
N ALA A 257 -9.77 -6.14 -17.81
CA ALA A 257 -9.42 -7.55 -17.99
C ALA A 257 -9.94 -8.48 -16.88
N ALA A 258 -10.83 -7.99 -16.02
CA ALA A 258 -11.29 -8.75 -14.88
C ALA A 258 -12.80 -8.75 -14.70
N HIS A 259 -13.29 -9.67 -13.86
CA HIS A 259 -14.70 -9.69 -13.49
C HIS A 259 -15.03 -8.50 -12.58
N PRO A 260 -16.05 -7.67 -12.90
CA PRO A 260 -16.29 -6.40 -12.22
C PRO A 260 -16.39 -6.45 -10.69
N ALA A 261 -16.95 -7.53 -10.14
CA ALA A 261 -17.20 -7.67 -8.70
C ALA A 261 -15.94 -7.91 -7.85
N MET A 262 -14.83 -8.37 -8.44
CA MET A 262 -13.67 -8.89 -7.70
C MET A 262 -12.35 -8.18 -8.02
N ASN A 263 -12.33 -7.25 -8.98
CA ASN A 263 -11.09 -6.62 -9.39
C ASN A 263 -10.73 -5.41 -8.49
N PRO A 264 -9.53 -5.40 -7.87
CA PRO A 264 -9.07 -4.28 -7.05
C PRO A 264 -8.99 -2.95 -7.81
N ALA A 265 -8.51 -2.95 -9.06
CA ALA A 265 -8.36 -1.76 -9.89
C ALA A 265 -9.71 -1.12 -10.25
N ILE A 266 -10.78 -1.90 -10.47
CA ILE A 266 -12.14 -1.35 -10.63
C ILE A 266 -12.58 -0.59 -9.38
N ARG A 267 -12.27 -1.11 -8.20
CA ARG A 267 -12.63 -0.46 -6.92
C ARG A 267 -11.78 0.76 -6.60
N VAL A 268 -10.53 0.81 -7.07
CA VAL A 268 -9.67 2.01 -7.00
C VAL A 268 -10.16 3.07 -7.99
N LEU A 269 -10.31 2.71 -9.27
CA LEU A 269 -10.65 3.66 -10.33
C LEU A 269 -12.13 4.08 -10.31
N LYS A 270 -13.04 3.19 -9.90
CA LYS A 270 -14.51 3.37 -9.87
C LYS A 270 -15.09 3.87 -11.21
N PRO A 271 -14.77 3.22 -12.35
CA PRO A 271 -15.17 3.68 -13.67
C PRO A 271 -16.71 3.77 -13.79
N ARG A 272 -17.18 4.84 -14.43
CA ARG A 272 -18.61 5.12 -14.63
C ARG A 272 -18.81 6.03 -15.82
N ARG A 273 -20.01 6.01 -16.42
CA ARG A 273 -20.31 6.80 -17.63
C ARG A 273 -20.08 8.30 -17.41
N GLN A 274 -20.53 8.81 -16.26
CA GLN A 274 -20.31 10.20 -15.84
C GLN A 274 -19.11 10.26 -14.89
N TYR A 275 -17.91 10.09 -15.44
CA TYR A 275 -16.66 10.17 -14.69
C TYR A 275 -16.18 11.63 -14.61
N THR A 276 -16.15 12.20 -13.41
CA THR A 276 -15.82 13.62 -13.21
C THR A 276 -14.35 13.82 -12.90
N GLU A 277 -13.89 15.07 -12.97
CA GLU A 277 -12.56 15.47 -12.48
C GLU A 277 -12.35 15.07 -11.02
N LYS A 278 -13.40 15.14 -10.19
CA LYS A 278 -13.34 14.71 -8.80
C LYS A 278 -13.12 13.21 -8.64
N ASN A 279 -13.69 12.39 -9.53
CA ASN A 279 -13.39 10.96 -9.54
C ASN A 279 -11.95 10.70 -9.92
N ALA A 280 -11.48 11.38 -10.98
CA ALA A 280 -10.12 11.22 -11.45
C ALA A 280 -9.11 11.63 -10.38
N PHE A 281 -9.32 12.78 -9.73
CA PHE A 281 -8.45 13.26 -8.66
C PHE A 281 -8.38 12.26 -7.49
N ASN A 282 -9.51 11.74 -7.02
CA ASN A 282 -9.52 10.78 -5.91
C ASN A 282 -8.76 9.49 -6.28
N ALA A 283 -9.03 8.90 -7.45
CA ALA A 283 -8.32 7.71 -7.90
C ALA A 283 -6.81 7.97 -8.09
N LEU A 284 -6.44 9.16 -8.58
CA LEU A 284 -5.04 9.55 -8.73
C LEU A 284 -4.36 9.87 -7.40
N ALA A 285 -5.09 10.32 -6.37
CA ALA A 285 -4.57 10.51 -5.03
C ALA A 285 -4.20 9.14 -4.41
N ASP A 286 -5.06 8.13 -4.58
CA ASP A 286 -4.79 6.75 -4.16
C ASP A 286 -3.56 6.20 -4.87
N LEU A 287 -3.47 6.33 -6.21
CA LEU A 287 -2.30 5.86 -6.96
C LEU A 287 -1.02 6.62 -6.60
N ARG A 288 -1.11 7.95 -6.38
CA ARG A 288 0.02 8.77 -5.95
C ARG A 288 0.56 8.31 -4.59
N SER A 289 -0.30 7.83 -3.69
CA SER A 289 0.13 7.30 -2.40
C SER A 289 1.03 6.06 -2.56
N LEU A 290 0.74 5.20 -3.56
CA LEU A 290 1.59 4.06 -3.91
C LEU A 290 2.90 4.50 -4.59
N ASP A 291 2.83 5.49 -5.49
CA ASP A 291 4.04 6.08 -6.10
C ASP A 291 4.98 6.67 -5.03
N LEU A 292 4.41 7.31 -3.99
CA LEU A 292 5.18 7.85 -2.87
C LEU A 292 5.78 6.75 -1.99
N LEU A 293 5.06 5.64 -1.77
CA LEU A 293 5.61 4.48 -1.08
C LEU A 293 6.82 3.89 -1.83
N ILE A 294 6.71 3.77 -3.16
CA ILE A 294 7.81 3.30 -4.01
C ILE A 294 8.98 4.29 -3.93
N ALA A 295 8.73 5.60 -4.07
CA ALA A 295 9.77 6.63 -4.01
C ALA A 295 10.51 6.60 -2.67
N ALA A 296 9.77 6.59 -1.54
CA ALA A 296 10.36 6.55 -0.21
C ALA A 296 11.22 5.29 0.01
N GLY A 297 10.76 4.12 -0.44
CA GLY A 297 11.54 2.87 -0.37
C GLY A 297 12.70 2.79 -1.36
N THR A 298 12.77 3.69 -2.35
CA THR A 298 13.87 3.80 -3.33
C THR A 298 14.92 4.78 -2.84
N ASP A 299 14.50 5.94 -2.36
CA ASP A 299 15.38 7.02 -1.89
C ASP A 299 16.04 6.67 -0.55
N PHE A 300 15.35 5.87 0.28
CA PHE A 300 15.80 5.51 1.61
C PHE A 300 15.75 3.98 1.81
N PRO A 301 16.59 3.21 1.09
CA PRO A 301 16.52 1.74 1.10
C PRO A 301 16.77 1.12 2.49
N ASP A 302 17.53 1.82 3.35
CA ASP A 302 17.83 1.38 4.71
C ASP A 302 16.76 1.80 5.74
N LYS A 303 15.75 2.58 5.31
CA LYS A 303 14.67 3.04 6.18
C LYS A 303 13.42 2.17 5.96
N ARG A 304 12.75 1.85 7.06
CA ARG A 304 11.45 1.17 7.01
C ARG A 304 10.39 2.23 6.76
N VAL A 305 9.61 2.06 5.69
CA VAL A 305 8.49 2.93 5.33
C VAL A 305 7.27 2.06 5.11
N ALA A 306 6.13 2.47 5.67
CA ALA A 306 4.87 1.78 5.47
C ALA A 306 3.75 2.78 5.18
N LEU A 307 2.93 2.51 4.17
CA LEU A 307 1.66 3.18 3.97
C LEU A 307 0.58 2.46 4.76
N LEU A 308 -0.17 3.18 5.58
CA LEU A 308 -1.29 2.63 6.32
C LEU A 308 -2.60 2.93 5.59
N THR A 309 -3.46 1.92 5.43
CA THR A 309 -4.78 2.07 4.81
C THR A 309 -5.78 1.03 5.32
N GLU A 310 -7.05 1.41 5.44
CA GLU A 310 -8.20 0.48 5.54
C GLU A 310 -8.75 0.10 4.16
N ASP A 311 -8.27 0.73 3.07
CA ASP A 311 -8.74 0.43 1.72
C ASP A 311 -8.12 -0.88 1.22
N ARG A 312 -8.87 -1.97 1.44
CA ARG A 312 -8.51 -3.30 0.96
C ARG A 312 -8.35 -3.37 -0.56
N ALA A 313 -9.08 -2.56 -1.35
CA ALA A 313 -8.92 -2.56 -2.79
C ALA A 313 -7.58 -1.94 -3.20
N LEU A 314 -7.19 -0.85 -2.55
CA LEU A 314 -5.86 -0.26 -2.74
C LEU A 314 -4.76 -1.25 -2.33
N ALA A 315 -4.91 -1.91 -1.19
CA ALA A 315 -3.98 -2.92 -0.70
C ALA A 315 -3.83 -4.11 -1.66
N LEU A 316 -4.96 -4.68 -2.13
CA LEU A 316 -4.96 -5.77 -3.11
C LEU A 316 -4.35 -5.34 -4.45
N PHE A 317 -4.61 -4.10 -4.88
CA PHE A 317 -4.00 -3.58 -6.10
C PHE A 317 -2.48 -3.49 -5.93
N TRP A 318 -2.00 -2.89 -4.83
CA TRP A 318 -0.57 -2.79 -4.50
C TRP A 318 0.15 -4.15 -4.56
N VAL A 319 -0.34 -5.14 -3.80
CA VAL A 319 0.31 -6.45 -3.76
C VAL A 319 0.08 -7.28 -5.02
N GLY A 320 -0.98 -6.97 -5.76
CA GLY A 320 -1.23 -7.55 -7.06
C GLY A 320 -0.28 -7.03 -8.12
N MET A 321 0.18 -5.77 -8.04
CA MET A 321 1.11 -5.21 -9.04
C MET A 321 2.52 -5.80 -8.98
N GLN A 322 2.93 -6.35 -7.82
CA GLN A 322 4.25 -6.94 -7.56
C GLN A 322 5.40 -6.08 -8.13
N THR A 323 5.42 -4.82 -7.71
CA THR A 323 6.42 -3.85 -8.20
C THR A 323 7.82 -4.24 -7.71
N HIS A 324 8.81 -4.07 -8.58
CA HIS A 324 10.22 -4.40 -8.30
C HIS A 324 11.16 -3.51 -9.13
N SER A 325 12.48 -3.68 -8.94
CA SER A 325 13.51 -2.94 -9.67
C SER A 325 13.29 -1.42 -9.66
N HIS A 326 12.98 -0.88 -8.49
CA HIS A 326 12.69 0.55 -8.33
C HIS A 326 13.96 1.38 -8.56
N ARG A 327 13.86 2.41 -9.40
CA ARG A 327 14.96 3.32 -9.74
C ARG A 327 14.42 4.73 -9.88
N ARG A 328 15.23 5.71 -9.51
CA ARG A 328 14.93 7.12 -9.73
C ARG A 328 15.89 7.70 -10.77
N ASN A 329 15.36 8.41 -11.74
CA ASN A 329 16.12 9.19 -12.72
C ASN A 329 15.63 10.65 -12.68
N GLY A 330 16.35 11.48 -11.93
CA GLY A 330 15.90 12.84 -11.61
C GLY A 330 14.55 12.84 -10.89
N THR A 331 13.54 13.49 -11.46
CA THR A 331 12.18 13.54 -10.91
C THR A 331 11.32 12.33 -11.29
N SER A 332 11.79 11.47 -12.19
CA SER A 332 11.04 10.31 -12.69
C SER A 332 11.32 9.07 -11.83
N LEU A 333 10.25 8.42 -11.40
CA LEU A 333 10.28 7.13 -10.72
C LEU A 333 10.00 6.02 -11.74
N HIS A 334 10.92 5.07 -11.83
CA HIS A 334 10.79 3.88 -12.67
C HIS A 334 10.63 2.65 -11.77
N CYS A 335 9.63 1.85 -12.05
CA CYS A 335 9.48 0.53 -11.45
C CYS A 335 9.09 -0.49 -12.53
N ALA A 336 9.64 -1.69 -12.41
CA ALA A 336 9.13 -2.83 -13.15
C ALA A 336 7.94 -3.43 -12.39
N MET A 337 7.01 -4.03 -13.11
CA MET A 337 5.79 -4.62 -12.55
C MET A 337 5.66 -6.03 -13.09
N ASN A 338 5.32 -6.98 -12.22
CA ASN A 338 4.97 -8.34 -12.62
C ASN A 338 3.58 -8.69 -12.06
N PRO A 339 2.51 -8.12 -12.63
CA PRO A 339 1.19 -8.21 -12.04
C PRO A 339 0.73 -9.66 -11.84
N HIS A 340 0.15 -9.93 -10.68
CA HIS A 340 -0.48 -11.20 -10.34
C HIS A 340 -1.59 -11.52 -11.34
N THR A 341 -1.69 -12.78 -11.75
CA THR A 341 -2.67 -13.23 -12.77
C THR A 341 -4.11 -12.94 -12.37
N ALA A 342 -4.42 -12.89 -11.07
CA ALA A 342 -5.74 -12.53 -10.56
C ALA A 342 -6.17 -11.09 -10.92
N LEU A 343 -5.22 -10.17 -11.17
CA LEU A 343 -5.54 -8.82 -11.68
C LEU A 343 -6.03 -8.85 -13.14
N PHE A 344 -5.80 -9.95 -13.85
CA PHE A 344 -6.09 -10.15 -15.26
C PHE A 344 -6.81 -11.48 -15.50
N VAL A 345 -7.69 -11.89 -14.57
CA VAL A 345 -8.29 -13.24 -14.51
C VAL A 345 -9.00 -13.70 -15.78
N ARG A 346 -9.39 -12.78 -16.67
CA ARG A 346 -10.05 -13.14 -17.94
C ARG A 346 -9.06 -13.48 -19.06
N LEU A 347 -7.77 -13.29 -18.82
CA LEU A 347 -6.71 -13.50 -19.79
C LEU A 347 -6.05 -14.86 -19.56
N ASP A 348 -5.69 -15.52 -20.65
CA ASP A 348 -4.75 -16.63 -20.59
C ASP A 348 -3.29 -16.14 -20.52
N LYS A 349 -2.35 -17.08 -20.45
CA LYS A 349 -0.93 -16.78 -20.31
C LYS A 349 -0.38 -15.99 -21.50
N GLN A 350 -0.80 -16.31 -22.74
CA GLN A 350 -0.29 -15.64 -23.94
C GLN A 350 -0.83 -14.21 -24.03
N GLU A 351 -2.12 -14.02 -23.72
CA GLU A 351 -2.74 -12.70 -23.64
C GLU A 351 -2.09 -11.84 -22.54
N MET A 352 -1.76 -12.45 -21.39
CA MET A 352 -1.05 -11.77 -20.31
C MET A 352 0.37 -11.33 -20.75
N GLU A 353 1.13 -12.20 -21.40
CA GLU A 353 2.45 -11.85 -21.96
C GLU A 353 2.35 -10.70 -22.97
N ALA A 354 1.33 -10.70 -23.83
CA ALA A 354 1.07 -9.60 -24.75
C ALA A 354 0.77 -8.27 -24.03
N VAL A 355 -0.01 -8.31 -22.95
CA VAL A 355 -0.25 -7.14 -22.09
C VAL A 355 1.05 -6.62 -21.47
N LEU A 356 1.89 -7.50 -20.92
CA LEU A 356 3.17 -7.10 -20.33
C LEU A 356 4.12 -6.50 -21.37
N LYS A 357 4.09 -7.01 -22.60
CA LYS A 357 4.83 -6.42 -23.71
C LYS A 357 4.31 -5.02 -24.05
N MET A 358 3.00 -4.84 -24.18
CA MET A 358 2.38 -3.52 -24.41
C MET A 358 2.70 -2.50 -23.31
N LEU A 359 2.82 -2.95 -22.05
CA LEU A 359 3.13 -2.09 -20.90
C LEU A 359 4.63 -1.80 -20.74
N SER A 360 5.51 -2.62 -21.30
CA SER A 360 6.98 -2.47 -21.20
C SER A 360 7.61 -1.78 -22.41
N GLU A 361 6.96 -1.79 -23.57
CA GLU A 361 7.37 -1.03 -24.75
C GLU A 361 7.29 0.48 -24.46
N SER A 362 8.46 1.05 -24.17
CA SER A 362 8.68 2.49 -24.12
C SER A 362 9.13 2.95 -25.50
N ASN A 363 8.45 3.94 -26.08
CA ASN A 363 9.06 4.79 -27.11
C ASN A 363 9.92 5.85 -26.41
#